data_AF-A0A2D6BLK5-F1
#
_entry.id   AF-A0A2D6BLK5-F1
#
_cell.length_a   1.000
_cell.length_b   1.000
_cell.length_c   1.000
_cell.angle_alpha   90.00
_cell.angle_beta   90.00
_cell.angle_gamma   90.00
#
_symmetry.space_group_name_H-M   'P 1'
#
loop_
_entity.id
_entity.type
_entity.pdbx_description
1 polymer ?
#
loop_
_entity_poly.entity_id
_entity_poly.type
_entity_poly.pdbx_seq_one_letter_code
_entity_poly.pdbx_strand_id
1 'polypeptide(L)'
;AWTDAWEDPSNPDPLPMPFQPRLVREAQARISRTAHNNEGSEQLANYFVGQIVGSLNHVKSVRSVMEEFAVQYADTMEQLDELMEE
;
A
#
# COMPACT_ATOMS: atom_id res chain seq x y z
N ALA A 1 -19.03 12.67 -1.91
CA ALA A 1 -19.09 13.69 -0.84
C ALA A 1 -17.73 14.32 -0.55
N TRP A 2 -16.69 13.56 -0.17
CA TRP A 2 -15.32 14.10 -0.09
C TRP A 2 -14.67 14.22 -1.47
N THR A 3 -14.72 13.16 -2.29
CA THR A 3 -14.11 13.13 -3.63
C THR A 3 -14.61 14.25 -4.53
N ASP A 4 -15.91 14.55 -4.52
CA ASP A 4 -16.50 15.64 -5.32
C ASP A 4 -15.89 17.02 -4.99
N ALA A 5 -15.53 17.27 -3.73
CA ALA A 5 -14.90 18.52 -3.31
C ALA A 5 -13.44 18.62 -3.77
N TRP A 6 -12.78 17.50 -4.07
CA TRP A 6 -11.43 17.47 -4.63
C TRP A 6 -11.40 17.70 -6.15
N GLU A 7 -12.51 17.45 -6.83
CA GLU A 7 -12.64 17.59 -8.29
C GLU A 7 -13.06 19.00 -8.74
N ASP A 8 -13.30 19.93 -7.80
CA ASP A 8 -13.67 21.32 -8.12
C ASP A 8 -12.53 22.04 -8.88
N PRO A 9 -12.74 22.50 -10.14
CA PRO A 9 -11.71 23.17 -10.94
C PRO A 9 -11.23 24.51 -10.38
N SER A 10 -11.95 25.10 -9.42
CA SER A 10 -11.52 26.32 -8.72
C SER A 10 -10.46 26.05 -7.64
N ASN A 11 -10.25 24.78 -7.26
CA ASN A 11 -9.21 24.40 -6.32
C ASN A 11 -7.82 24.52 -6.95
N PRO A 12 -6.80 24.86 -6.16
CA PRO A 12 -5.42 24.79 -6.63
C PRO A 12 -5.03 23.35 -6.97
N ASP A 13 -4.17 23.21 -7.97
CA ASP A 13 -3.61 21.91 -8.35
C ASP A 13 -2.97 21.20 -7.15
N PRO A 14 -3.12 19.87 -7.04
CA PRO A 14 -2.47 19.12 -5.98
C PRO A 14 -0.95 19.29 -6.08
N LEU A 15 -0.30 19.40 -4.93
CA LEU A 15 1.16 19.44 -4.88
C LEU A 15 1.73 18.19 -5.59
N PRO A 16 2.88 18.28 -6.29
CA PRO A 16 3.52 17.09 -6.82
C PRO A 16 4.13 16.27 -5.68
N MET A 17 4.37 14.99 -5.91
CA MET A 17 5.21 14.21 -5.01
C MET A 17 6.64 14.77 -4.99
N PRO A 18 7.32 14.81 -3.83
CA PRO A 18 6.92 14.30 -2.52
C PRO A 18 6.24 15.34 -1.61
N PHE A 19 5.72 16.46 -2.15
CA PHE A 19 5.16 17.56 -1.36
C PHE A 19 3.69 17.38 -0.99
N GLN A 20 2.96 16.44 -1.59
CA GLN A 20 1.57 16.11 -1.24
C GLN A 20 1.29 15.99 0.27
N PRO A 21 2.08 15.24 1.07
CA PRO A 21 1.83 15.11 2.51
C PRO A 21 2.22 16.35 3.33
N ARG A 22 2.82 17.40 2.74
CA ARG A 22 3.39 18.52 3.51
C ARG A 22 2.38 19.23 4.39
N LEU A 23 1.15 19.40 3.91
CA LEU A 23 0.07 20.07 4.64
C LEU A 23 -0.54 19.20 5.76
N VAL A 24 -0.50 17.88 5.61
CA VAL A 24 -1.15 16.92 6.51
C VAL A 24 -0.18 16.19 7.43
N ARG A 25 1.14 16.35 7.24
CA ARG A 25 2.19 15.59 7.92
C ARG A 25 2.05 15.59 9.44
N GLU A 26 1.79 16.75 10.03
CA GLU A 26 1.69 16.85 11.50
C GLU A 26 0.44 16.12 12.03
N ALA A 27 -0.69 16.30 11.37
CA ALA A 27 -1.93 15.61 11.71
C ALA A 27 -1.77 14.09 11.56
N GLN A 28 -1.20 13.62 10.45
CA GLN A 28 -0.89 12.21 10.23
C GLN A 28 0.01 11.65 11.32
N ALA A 29 1.07 12.37 11.72
CA ALA A 29 1.95 11.92 12.80
C ALA A 29 1.21 11.80 14.15
N ARG A 30 0.25 12.68 14.45
CA ARG A 30 -0.59 12.59 15.65
C ARG A 30 -1.50 11.36 15.60
N ILE A 31 -2.18 11.16 14.47
CA ILE A 31 -3.05 10.01 14.21
C ILE A 31 -2.28 8.70 14.36
N SER A 32 -1.13 8.56 13.71
CA SER A 32 -0.32 7.34 13.75
C SER A 32 0.15 6.96 15.16
N ARG A 33 0.36 7.94 16.05
CA ARG A 33 0.76 7.66 17.44
C ARG A 33 -0.34 7.00 18.27
N THR A 34 -1.60 7.32 18.00
CA THR A 34 -2.76 6.85 18.78
C THR A 34 -3.61 5.81 18.07
N ALA A 35 -3.35 5.54 16.78
CA ALA A 35 -4.14 4.59 15.98
C ALA A 35 -4.21 3.17 16.58
N HIS A 36 -3.22 2.74 17.37
CA HIS A 36 -3.20 1.41 18.00
C HIS A 36 -4.10 1.28 19.25
N ASN A 37 -4.63 2.39 19.78
CA ASN A 37 -5.42 2.40 21.02
C ASN A 37 -6.58 3.41 21.04
N ASN A 38 -6.89 4.05 19.92
CA ASN A 38 -7.97 5.02 19.79
C ASN A 38 -8.73 4.79 18.48
N GLU A 39 -10.00 4.38 18.59
CA GLU A 39 -10.86 4.02 17.46
C GLU A 39 -10.99 5.14 16.42
N GLY A 40 -11.12 6.40 16.85
CA GLY A 40 -11.19 7.55 15.93
C GLY A 40 -9.88 7.77 15.16
N SER A 41 -8.74 7.51 15.80
CA SER A 41 -7.42 7.60 15.14
C SER A 41 -7.18 6.41 14.20
N GLU A 42 -7.64 5.23 14.57
CA GLU A 42 -7.58 4.03 13.73
C GLU A 42 -8.33 4.24 12.41
N GLN A 43 -9.54 4.82 12.48
CA GLN A 43 -10.35 5.14 11.30
C GLN A 43 -9.71 6.19 10.38
N LEU A 44 -8.86 7.07 10.91
CA LEU A 44 -8.17 8.13 10.14
C LEU A 44 -6.78 7.70 9.65
N ALA A 45 -6.29 6.52 10.03
CA ALA A 45 -5.01 6.02 9.58
C ALA A 45 -5.07 5.71 8.08
N ASN A 46 -4.29 6.44 7.29
CA ASN A 46 -4.15 6.20 5.85
C ASN A 46 -3.05 5.17 5.60
N TYR A 47 -3.36 4.15 4.80
CA TYR A 47 -2.42 3.09 4.45
C TYR A 47 -1.98 3.25 2.99
N PHE A 48 -0.73 3.63 2.76
CA PHE A 48 -0.15 3.57 1.43
C PHE A 48 0.13 2.11 1.08
N VAL A 49 -0.71 1.56 0.22
CA VAL A 49 -0.58 0.18 -0.24
C VAL A 49 -0.57 0.14 -1.77
N GLY A 50 0.25 -0.76 -2.32
CA GLY A 50 0.24 -1.03 -3.75
C GLY A 50 -0.97 -1.88 -4.14
N GLN A 51 -1.24 -1.97 -5.45
CA GLN A 51 -2.36 -2.76 -5.99
C GLN A 51 -2.33 -4.23 -5.56
N ILE A 52 -1.15 -4.78 -5.28
CA ILE A 52 -0.97 -6.17 -4.85
C ILE A 52 -1.55 -6.47 -3.46
N VAL A 53 -1.91 -5.47 -2.65
CA VAL A 53 -2.40 -5.69 -1.28
C VAL A 53 -3.57 -6.67 -1.19
N GLY A 54 -4.41 -6.72 -2.23
CA GLY A 54 -5.54 -7.65 -2.29
C GLY A 54 -5.15 -9.13 -2.37
N SER A 55 -3.90 -9.46 -2.71
CA SER A 55 -3.42 -10.85 -2.69
C SER A 55 -2.78 -11.26 -1.35
N LEU A 56 -2.60 -10.32 -0.41
CA LEU A 56 -1.95 -10.57 0.87
C LEU A 56 -2.99 -11.07 1.90
N ASN A 57 -2.98 -12.38 2.16
CA ASN A 57 -4.01 -13.03 2.99
C ASN A 57 -3.55 -13.39 4.41
N HIS A 58 -2.23 -13.38 4.67
CA HIS A 58 -1.66 -13.76 5.96
C HIS A 58 -0.45 -12.91 6.30
N VAL A 59 -0.28 -12.59 7.59
CA VAL A 59 0.95 -11.99 8.10
C VAL A 59 2.03 -13.08 8.14
N LYS A 60 3.14 -12.84 7.45
CA LYS A 60 4.27 -13.76 7.36
C LYS A 60 5.54 -13.09 7.84
N SER A 61 6.49 -13.91 8.33
CA SER A 61 7.82 -13.41 8.63
C SER A 61 8.55 -13.03 7.34
N VAL A 62 9.46 -12.04 7.40
CA VAL A 62 10.28 -11.65 6.24
C VAL A 62 11.04 -12.85 5.67
N ARG A 63 11.54 -13.74 6.53
CA ARG A 63 12.20 -14.99 6.10
C ARG A 63 11.28 -15.84 5.22
N SER A 64 10.07 -16.12 5.69
CA SER A 64 9.10 -16.94 4.97
C SER A 64 8.72 -16.33 3.62
N VAL A 65 8.52 -15.01 3.56
CA VAL A 65 8.22 -14.30 2.31
C VAL A 65 9.37 -14.46 1.30
N MET A 66 10.62 -14.29 1.75
CA MET A 66 11.79 -14.42 0.87
C MET A 66 12.02 -15.86 0.39
N GLU A 67 11.79 -16.85 1.26
CA GLU A 67 11.85 -18.27 0.90
C GLU A 67 10.78 -18.62 -0.15
N GLU A 68 9.54 -18.18 0.06
CA GLU A 68 8.44 -18.39 -0.90
C GLU A 68 8.75 -17.75 -2.26
N PHE A 69 9.29 -16.54 -2.29
CA PHE A 69 9.68 -15.89 -3.55
C PHE A 69 10.73 -16.68 -4.32
N ALA A 70 11.75 -17.21 -3.64
CA ALA A 70 12.81 -17.97 -4.31
C ALA A 70 12.27 -19.28 -4.89
N VAL A 71 11.46 -20.02 -4.11
CA VAL A 71 10.87 -21.29 -4.53
C VAL A 71 9.88 -21.07 -5.67
N GLN A 72 8.91 -20.16 -5.50
CA GLN A 72 7.89 -19.89 -6.52
C GLN A 72 8.50 -19.38 -7.83
N TYR A 73 9.58 -18.59 -7.76
CA TYR A 73 10.28 -18.17 -8.97
C TYR A 73 10.88 -19.36 -9.72
N ALA A 74 11.58 -20.27 -9.01
CA ALA A 74 12.19 -21.44 -9.62
C ALA A 74 11.11 -22.35 -10.24
N ASP A 75 10.06 -22.67 -9.47
CA ASP A 75 8.94 -23.49 -9.94
C ASP A 75 8.25 -22.87 -11.17
N THR A 76 8.10 -21.54 -11.20
CA THR A 76 7.50 -20.83 -12.34
C THR A 76 8.39 -20.90 -13.58
N MET A 77 9.71 -20.79 -13.42
CA MET A 77 10.65 -20.89 -14.55
C MET A 77 10.67 -22.29 -15.14
N GLU A 78 10.69 -23.33 -14.29
CA GLU A 78 10.61 -24.73 -14.74
C GLU A 78 9.32 -24.97 -15.54
N GLN A 79 8.17 -24.50 -15.06
CA GLN A 79 6.89 -24.63 -15.78
C GLN A 79 6.87 -23.87 -17.11
N LEU A 80 7.50 -22.70 -17.17
CA LEU A 80 7.57 -21.92 -18.42
C LEU A 80 8.46 -22.60 -19.45
N ASP A 81 9.58 -23.18 -19.03
CA ASP A 81 10.46 -23.94 -19.92
C ASP A 81 9.73 -25.17 -20.49
N GLU A 82 9.02 -25.93 -19.65
CA GLU A 82 8.18 -27.08 -20.09
C GLU A 82 7.12 -26.67 -21.13
N LEU A 83 6.42 -25.55 -20.88
CA LEU A 83 5.41 -25.02 -21.79
C LEU A 83 5.98 -24.52 -23.14
N MET A 84 7.27 -24.17 -23.17
CA MET A 84 7.95 -23.72 -24.38
C MET A 84 8.53 -24.87 -25.22
N GLU A 85 8.69 -26.06 -24.63
CA GLU A 85 9.17 -27.26 -25.32
C GLU A 85 8.04 -28.05 -26.03
N GLU A 86 6.77 -27.81 -25.70
CA GLU A 86 5.57 -28.25 -26.47
C GLU A 86 5.27 -27.38 -27.69
#